data_AF-A0A7C3KC78-F1
#
_entry.id   AF-A0A7C3KC78-F1
#
_cell.length_a   1.000
_cell.length_b   1.000
_cell.length_c   1.000
_cell.angle_alpha   90.00
_cell.angle_beta   90.00
_cell.angle_gamma   90.00
#
_symmetry.space_group_name_H-M   'P 1'
#
loop_
_entity.id
_entity.type
_entity.pdbx_description
1 polymer ?
#
loop_
_entity_poly.entity_id
_entity_poly.type
_entity_poly.pdbx_seq_one_letter_code
_entity_poly.pdbx_strand_id
1 'polypeptide(L)'
;MAAAGEAGAKLCRACGTDVADKPRIKDAHGNYVCRDCLEKLRARQAQQRAKSASPEDETKSAGRNPGHASRSPALTMKQMAQRAHEPVPGNDPEFELLRQTSAQRARSMSVCDHCAHEIDADAVICVRCGYDRRKGRRVTTRIDTFGRLKARQQKK
;
A
#
# COMPACT_ATOMS: atom_id res chain seq x y z
N MET A 1 -51.09 4.31 2.54
CA MET A 1 -50.02 3.78 1.67
C MET A 1 -48.70 4.02 2.36
N ALA A 2 -48.06 2.97 2.89
CA ALA A 2 -46.86 3.09 3.72
C ALA A 2 -45.60 3.13 2.84
N ALA A 3 -44.79 4.18 3.00
CA ALA A 3 -43.49 4.33 2.36
C ALA A 3 -42.52 3.27 2.90
N ALA A 4 -42.10 2.35 2.04
CA ALA A 4 -41.00 1.45 2.33
C ALA A 4 -39.71 2.28 2.40
N GLY A 5 -39.18 2.47 3.61
CA GLY A 5 -37.90 3.14 3.82
C GLY A 5 -36.80 2.38 3.10
N GLU A 6 -36.05 3.09 2.26
CA GLU A 6 -34.90 2.61 1.49
C GLU A 6 -33.78 2.19 2.47
N ALA A 7 -33.84 0.95 2.96
CA ALA A 7 -32.75 0.36 3.71
C ALA A 7 -31.58 0.17 2.74
N GLY A 8 -30.52 0.96 2.92
CA GLY A 8 -29.35 0.98 2.04
C GLY A 8 -28.89 -0.42 1.62
N ALA A 9 -28.62 -0.58 0.32
CA ALA A 9 -28.35 -1.87 -0.31
C ALA A 9 -27.29 -2.67 0.47
N LYS A 10 -27.67 -3.86 0.91
CA LYS A 10 -26.78 -4.75 1.68
C LYS A 10 -25.96 -5.57 0.68
N LEU A 11 -24.87 -4.99 0.18
CA LEU A 11 -24.05 -5.61 -0.85
C LEU A 11 -22.96 -6.51 -0.25
N CYS A 12 -22.70 -7.65 -0.91
CA CYS A 12 -21.57 -8.50 -0.60
C CYS A 12 -20.24 -7.81 -0.96
N ARG A 13 -19.33 -7.65 -0.01
CA ARG A 13 -18.02 -7.02 -0.27
C ARG A 13 -17.13 -7.78 -1.26
N ALA A 14 -17.35 -9.09 -1.43
CA ALA A 14 -16.53 -9.93 -2.30
C ALA A 14 -17.02 -9.97 -3.76
N CYS A 15 -18.33 -9.95 -4.00
CA CYS A 15 -18.90 -10.08 -5.35
C CYS A 15 -19.84 -8.94 -5.76
N GLY A 16 -20.14 -7.99 -4.88
CA GLY A 16 -21.00 -6.82 -5.16
C GLY A 16 -22.50 -7.12 -5.27
N THR A 17 -22.92 -8.38 -5.21
CA THR A 17 -24.33 -8.76 -5.31
C THR A 17 -25.10 -8.36 -4.05
N ASP A 18 -26.36 -7.96 -4.22
CA ASP A 18 -27.28 -7.74 -3.10
C ASP A 18 -27.52 -9.05 -2.33
N VAL A 19 -27.38 -8.96 -1.01
CA VAL A 19 -27.57 -10.04 -0.05
C VAL A 19 -28.68 -9.76 0.95
N ALA A 20 -29.61 -8.84 0.65
CA ALA A 20 -30.79 -8.56 1.48
C ALA A 20 -31.58 -9.84 1.84
N ASP A 21 -31.75 -10.75 0.88
CA ASP A 21 -32.54 -11.99 1.02
C ASP A 21 -31.70 -13.28 1.02
N LYS A 22 -30.37 -13.16 1.00
CA LYS A 22 -29.44 -14.30 0.92
C LYS A 22 -28.77 -14.59 2.26
N PRO A 23 -28.35 -15.84 2.54
CA PRO A 23 -27.56 -16.15 3.72
C PRO A 23 -26.24 -15.37 3.69
N ARG A 24 -26.14 -14.39 4.59
CA ARG A 24 -25.00 -13.48 4.73
C ARG A 24 -24.42 -13.56 6.14
N ILE A 25 -23.12 -13.30 6.24
CA ILE A 25 -22.43 -13.12 7.52
C ILE A 25 -21.92 -11.68 7.58
N LYS A 26 -22.11 -11.03 8.73
CA LYS A 26 -21.60 -9.69 9.01
C LYS A 26 -20.25 -9.84 9.71
N ASP A 27 -19.21 -9.19 9.20
CA ASP A 27 -17.91 -9.18 9.86
C ASP A 27 -17.87 -8.17 11.02
N ALA A 28 -16.77 -8.16 11.79
CA ALA A 28 -16.55 -7.21 12.88
C ALA A 28 -16.50 -5.74 12.41
N HIS A 29 -16.22 -5.51 11.13
CA HIS A 29 -16.17 -4.18 10.51
C HIS A 29 -17.53 -3.75 9.93
N GLY A 30 -18.56 -4.58 10.06
CA GLY A 30 -19.90 -4.32 9.57
C GLY A 30 -20.13 -4.59 8.08
N ASN A 31 -19.16 -5.18 7.36
CA ASN A 31 -19.35 -5.59 5.98
C ASN A 31 -20.11 -6.92 5.90
N TYR A 32 -20.86 -7.09 4.82
CA TYR A 32 -21.58 -8.33 4.53
C TYR A 32 -20.81 -9.19 3.51
N VAL A 33 -20.80 -10.51 3.72
CA VAL A 33 -20.26 -11.49 2.79
C VAL A 33 -21.29 -12.62 2.59
N CYS A 34 -21.60 -12.97 1.34
CA CYS A 34 -22.49 -14.10 1.05
C CYS A 34 -21.80 -15.44 1.35
N ARG A 35 -22.61 -16.48 1.63
CA ARG A 35 -22.12 -17.83 1.95
C ARG A 35 -21.14 -18.38 0.90
N ASP A 36 -21.45 -18.23 -0.39
CA ASP A 36 -20.60 -18.75 -1.48
C ASP A 36 -19.22 -18.07 -1.51
N CYS A 37 -19.19 -16.75 -1.31
CA CYS A 37 -17.92 -16.02 -1.24
C CYS A 37 -17.12 -16.41 0.00
N LEU A 38 -17.78 -16.64 1.14
CA LEU A 38 -17.11 -17.07 2.36
C LEU A 38 -16.45 -18.44 2.18
N GLU A 39 -17.12 -19.38 1.53
CA GLU A 39 -16.57 -20.70 1.25
C GLU A 39 -15.36 -20.62 0.32
N LYS A 40 -15.45 -19.82 -0.75
CA LYS A 40 -14.32 -19.54 -1.65
C LYS A 40 -13.14 -18.88 -0.92
N LEU A 41 -13.41 -17.95 -0.01
CA LEU A 41 -12.40 -17.29 0.83
C LEU A 41 -11.70 -18.31 1.74
N ARG A 42 -12.45 -19.20 2.39
CA ARG A 42 -11.88 -20.28 3.22
C ARG A 42 -11.05 -21.26 2.40
N ALA A 43 -11.53 -21.68 1.23
CA ALA A 43 -10.78 -22.57 0.34
C ALA A 43 -9.46 -21.94 -0.11
N ARG A 44 -9.46 -20.67 -0.52
CA ARG A 44 -8.23 -19.93 -0.87
C ARG A 44 -7.26 -19.81 0.30
N GLN A 45 -7.77 -19.55 1.50
CA GLN A 45 -6.94 -19.45 2.70
C GLN A 45 -6.30 -20.80 3.07
N ALA A 46 -7.02 -21.91 2.91
CA ALA A 46 -6.48 -23.25 3.11
C ALA A 46 -5.37 -23.57 2.11
N GLN A 47 -5.56 -23.24 0.82
CA GLN A 47 -4.54 -23.41 -0.22
C GLN A 47 -3.28 -22.57 0.04
N GLN A 48 -3.46 -21.32 0.48
CA GLN A 48 -2.32 -20.44 0.83
C GLN A 48 -1.53 -21.00 2.02
N ARG A 49 -2.22 -21.50 3.05
CA ARG A 49 -1.58 -22.13 4.22
C ARG A 49 -0.79 -23.37 3.84
N ALA A 50 -1.36 -24.25 3.01
CA ALA A 50 -0.65 -25.43 2.52
C ALA A 50 0.60 -25.05 1.71
N LYS A 51 0.53 -23.99 0.91
CA LYS A 51 1.66 -23.52 0.10
C LYS A 51 2.77 -22.86 0.94
N SER A 52 2.43 -22.23 2.06
CA SER A 52 3.40 -21.66 3.00
C SER A 52 3.98 -22.65 4.01
N ALA A 53 3.39 -23.85 4.14
CA ALA A 53 3.80 -24.88 5.10
C ALA A 53 4.81 -25.89 4.54
N SER A 54 5.38 -25.64 3.36
CA SER A 54 6.56 -26.39 2.88
C SER A 54 7.82 -25.52 3.01
N PRO A 55 8.65 -25.73 4.05
CA PRO A 55 9.97 -25.13 4.11
C PRO A 55 11.03 -26.21 4.29
N GLU A 56 11.45 -26.92 3.23
CA GLU A 56 12.71 -27.67 3.25
C GLU A 56 13.33 -27.65 1.84
N ASP A 57 14.17 -26.65 1.58
CA ASP A 57 15.48 -26.91 1.00
C ASP A 57 16.42 -25.74 1.32
N GLU A 58 17.42 -26.05 2.14
CA GLU A 58 18.58 -25.21 2.38
C GLU A 58 19.27 -24.89 1.06
N THR A 59 19.22 -23.64 0.63
CA THR A 59 20.33 -23.10 -0.16
C THR A 59 20.74 -21.74 0.37
N LYS A 60 21.75 -21.82 1.25
CA LYS A 60 22.72 -20.78 1.54
C LYS A 60 23.16 -20.11 0.22
N SER A 61 22.61 -18.93 -0.07
CA SER A 61 23.15 -18.02 -1.07
C SER A 61 23.39 -16.67 -0.45
N ALA A 62 24.62 -16.50 0.01
CA ALA A 62 25.25 -15.20 0.09
C ALA A 62 25.17 -14.53 -1.29
N GLY A 63 24.72 -13.29 -1.33
CA GLY A 63 25.02 -12.34 -2.39
C GLY A 63 24.55 -12.71 -3.79
N ARG A 64 23.33 -12.30 -4.13
CA ARG A 64 23.05 -11.63 -5.41
C ARG A 64 21.67 -11.00 -5.35
N ASN A 65 21.66 -9.68 -5.47
CA ASN A 65 20.49 -8.86 -5.74
C ASN A 65 19.91 -9.35 -7.08
N PRO A 66 18.70 -9.94 -7.15
CA PRO A 66 18.06 -10.18 -8.43
C PRO A 66 17.58 -8.81 -8.89
N GLY A 67 18.44 -8.14 -9.67
CA GLY A 67 18.00 -7.07 -10.54
C GLY A 67 16.73 -7.54 -11.23
N HIS A 68 15.71 -6.66 -11.23
CA HIS A 68 14.51 -6.82 -12.01
C HIS A 68 14.90 -7.13 -13.45
N ALA A 69 15.03 -8.43 -13.74
CA ALA A 69 15.11 -8.95 -15.08
C ALA A 69 13.76 -8.62 -15.68
N SER A 70 13.76 -7.51 -16.39
CA SER A 70 12.84 -7.12 -17.43
C SER A 70 12.58 -8.33 -18.33
N ARG A 71 11.64 -9.18 -17.92
CA ARG A 71 10.80 -9.94 -18.83
C ARG A 71 9.92 -8.92 -19.52
N SER A 72 10.51 -8.19 -20.47
CA SER A 72 9.75 -7.64 -21.56
C SER A 72 9.03 -8.84 -22.18
N PRO A 73 7.69 -8.93 -22.14
CA PRO A 73 7.03 -9.83 -23.07
C PRO A 73 7.54 -9.43 -24.45
N ALA A 74 7.91 -10.41 -25.27
CA ALA A 74 8.16 -10.20 -26.68
C ALA A 74 6.85 -9.68 -27.30
N LEU A 75 6.64 -8.37 -27.18
CA LEU A 75 5.65 -7.62 -27.93
C LEU A 75 6.05 -7.85 -29.37
N THR A 76 5.21 -8.59 -30.09
CA THR A 76 5.32 -8.76 -31.53
C THR A 76 5.40 -7.36 -32.16
N MET A 77 6.23 -7.18 -33.19
CA MET A 77 6.43 -5.88 -33.85
C MET A 77 5.11 -5.19 -34.27
N LYS A 78 4.01 -5.93 -34.42
CA LYS A 78 2.67 -5.39 -34.65
C LYS A 78 2.08 -4.56 -33.49
N GLN A 79 2.49 -4.79 -32.24
CA GLN A 79 2.00 -4.02 -31.08
C GLN A 79 2.71 -2.67 -30.89
N MET A 80 3.87 -2.44 -31.52
CA MET A 80 4.55 -1.15 -31.48
C MET A 80 3.90 -0.11 -32.41
N ALA A 81 3.27 -0.53 -33.51
CA ALA A 81 2.65 0.38 -34.47
C ALA A 81 1.33 1.01 -33.98
N GLN A 82 0.68 0.44 -32.97
CA GLN A 82 -0.63 0.90 -32.48
C GLN A 82 -0.54 1.87 -31.29
N ARG A 83 0.65 2.17 -30.80
CA ARG A 83 0.88 3.05 -29.63
C ARG A 83 1.46 4.41 -29.99
N ALA A 84 1.28 4.84 -31.24
CA ALA A 84 1.87 6.06 -31.80
C ALA A 84 0.91 7.26 -31.90
N HIS A 85 -0.29 7.21 -31.31
CA HIS A 85 -1.17 8.39 -31.22
C HIS A 85 -2.01 8.38 -29.94
N GLU A 86 -1.37 8.53 -28.78
CA GLU A 86 -1.96 9.43 -27.79
C GLU A 86 -1.26 10.78 -27.95
N PRO A 87 -2.00 11.89 -28.20
CA PRO A 87 -1.40 13.21 -28.14
C PRO A 87 -0.90 13.39 -26.70
N VAL A 88 0.41 13.56 -26.53
CA VAL A 88 0.93 14.18 -25.30
C VAL A 88 0.26 15.55 -25.26
N PRO A 89 -0.62 15.88 -24.30
CA PRO A 89 -1.22 17.19 -24.25
C PRO A 89 -0.08 18.19 -24.02
N GLY A 90 0.29 18.88 -25.10
CA GLY A 90 1.27 19.93 -25.08
C GLY A 90 0.72 21.09 -24.28
N ASN A 91 1.47 21.51 -23.25
CA ASN A 91 1.28 22.74 -22.48
C ASN A 91 0.03 22.82 -21.58
N ASP A 92 -0.32 21.75 -20.85
CA ASP A 92 -1.10 21.96 -19.64
C ASP A 92 -0.24 22.73 -18.61
N PRO A 93 -0.64 23.95 -18.20
CA PRO A 93 0.15 24.76 -17.26
C PRO A 93 0.33 24.07 -15.90
N GLU A 94 -0.59 23.16 -15.54
CA GLU A 94 -0.50 22.34 -14.33
C GLU A 94 0.64 21.31 -14.42
N PHE A 95 0.82 20.68 -15.58
CA PHE A 95 1.86 19.68 -15.79
C PHE A 95 3.26 20.31 -15.83
N GLU A 96 3.37 21.51 -16.42
CA GLU A 96 4.62 22.27 -16.44
C GLU A 96 4.98 22.78 -15.03
N LEU A 97 4.00 23.21 -14.24
CA LEU A 97 4.22 23.57 -12.84
C LEU A 97 4.68 22.35 -12.02
N LEU A 98 4.11 21.16 -12.24
CA LEU A 98 4.55 19.93 -11.60
C LEU A 98 6.00 19.55 -11.98
N ARG A 99 6.38 19.77 -13.25
CA ARG A 99 7.76 19.56 -13.73
C ARG A 99 8.75 20.56 -13.12
N GLN A 100 8.36 21.82 -13.00
CA GLN A 100 9.20 22.85 -12.38
C GLN A 100 9.36 22.63 -10.88
N THR A 101 8.29 22.30 -10.16
CA THR A 101 8.36 22.01 -8.72
C THR A 101 9.19 20.77 -8.41
N SER A 102 9.09 19.71 -9.22
CA SER A 102 9.95 18.53 -9.08
C SER A 102 11.42 18.84 -9.37
N ALA A 103 11.72 19.63 -10.40
CA ALA A 103 13.09 20.08 -10.70
C ALA A 103 13.68 20.98 -9.59
N GLN A 104 12.85 21.80 -8.95
CA GLN A 104 13.27 22.62 -7.80
C GLN A 104 13.58 21.74 -6.57
N ARG A 105 12.75 20.73 -6.27
CA ARG A 105 13.01 19.78 -5.17
C ARG A 105 14.31 18.99 -5.37
N ALA A 106 14.62 18.61 -6.61
CA ALA A 106 15.84 17.87 -6.92
C ALA A 106 17.14 18.66 -6.62
N ARG A 107 17.08 20.00 -6.53
CA ARG A 107 18.27 20.85 -6.32
C ARG A 107 18.61 21.10 -4.86
N SER A 108 17.77 20.68 -3.93
CA SER A 108 17.98 20.91 -2.51
C SER A 108 18.13 19.57 -1.80
N MET A 109 19.22 18.86 -2.09
CA MET A 109 19.64 17.69 -1.31
C MET A 109 20.71 18.12 -0.30
N SER A 110 20.61 17.61 0.93
CA SER A 110 21.61 17.79 1.98
C SER A 110 22.00 16.44 2.56
N VAL A 111 23.07 16.38 3.35
CA VAL A 111 23.49 15.15 4.02
C VAL A 111 23.09 15.19 5.49
N CYS A 112 22.69 14.04 6.03
CA CYS A 112 22.39 13.91 7.44
C CYS A 112 23.69 13.96 8.27
N ASP A 113 23.75 14.86 9.26
CA ASP A 113 24.93 15.03 10.13
C ASP A 113 25.28 13.80 10.99
N HIS A 114 24.34 12.85 11.13
CA HIS A 114 24.52 11.66 11.97
C HIS A 114 24.98 10.43 11.19
N CYS A 115 24.43 10.19 9.99
CA CYS A 115 24.71 8.98 9.21
C CYS A 115 25.20 9.23 7.78
N ALA A 116 25.42 10.50 7.41
CA ALA A 116 25.83 10.96 6.09
C ALA A 116 24.91 10.53 4.93
N HIS A 117 23.68 10.09 5.22
CA HIS A 117 22.72 9.75 4.19
C HIS A 117 22.13 11.02 3.57
N GLU A 118 21.96 11.01 2.26
CA GLU A 118 21.27 12.06 1.52
C GLU A 118 19.81 12.17 1.98
N ILE A 119 19.37 13.40 2.23
CA ILE A 119 18.02 13.76 2.66
C ILE A 119 17.62 15.06 1.95
N ASP A 120 16.32 15.29 1.77
CA ASP A 120 15.84 16.59 1.29
C ASP A 120 16.34 17.73 2.20
N ALA A 121 16.64 18.89 1.63
CA ALA A 121 17.18 20.03 2.39
C ALA A 121 16.22 20.51 3.47
N ASP A 122 14.92 20.41 3.22
CA ASP A 122 13.82 20.74 4.13
C ASP A 122 13.46 19.58 5.08
N ALA A 123 14.06 18.39 4.92
CA ALA A 123 13.84 17.26 5.81
C ALA A 123 14.31 17.59 7.23
N VAL A 124 13.36 17.54 8.17
CA VAL A 124 13.60 17.75 9.61
C VAL A 124 14.18 16.50 10.28
N ILE A 125 13.77 15.31 9.81
CA ILE A 125 14.15 14.02 10.39
C ILE A 125 14.73 13.13 9.31
N CYS A 126 15.90 12.52 9.58
CA CYS A 126 16.47 11.49 8.72
C CYS A 126 15.69 10.18 8.88
N VAL A 127 15.01 9.74 7.82
CA VAL A 127 14.24 8.50 7.82
C VAL A 127 15.10 7.23 7.97
N ARG A 128 16.40 7.32 7.66
CA ARG A 128 17.32 6.17 7.73
C ARG A 128 17.84 5.91 9.13
N CYS A 129 18.15 6.94 9.91
CA CYS A 129 18.74 6.79 11.25
C CYS A 129 17.90 7.40 12.38
N GLY A 130 16.81 8.10 12.07
CA GLY A 130 15.95 8.77 13.05
C GLY A 130 16.56 10.03 13.67
N TYR A 131 17.60 10.63 13.09
CA TYR A 131 18.18 11.88 13.58
C TYR A 131 17.27 13.08 13.28
N ASP A 132 16.91 13.84 14.31
CA ASP A 132 16.16 15.10 14.20
C ASP A 132 17.15 16.28 14.14
N ARG A 133 17.20 16.96 13.00
CA ARG A 133 18.10 18.09 12.73
C ARG A 133 17.76 19.34 13.51
N ARG A 134 16.50 19.50 13.95
CA ARG A 134 16.10 20.64 14.79
C ARG A 134 16.55 20.47 16.23
N LYS A 135 16.51 19.23 16.73
CA LYS A 135 16.87 18.92 18.13
C LYS A 135 18.31 18.42 18.29
N GLY A 136 19.02 18.18 17.18
CA GLY A 136 20.40 17.68 17.18
C GLY A 136 20.55 16.28 17.77
N ARG A 137 19.49 15.45 17.80
CA ARG A 137 19.50 14.14 18.46
C ARG A 137 18.61 13.12 17.76
N ARG A 138 18.90 11.82 17.93
CA ARG A 138 18.01 10.76 17.43
C ARG A 138 16.70 10.72 18.22
N VAL A 139 15.59 10.67 17.50
CA VAL A 139 14.27 10.45 18.09
C VAL A 139 14.02 8.95 18.25
N THR A 140 13.49 8.58 19.41
CA THR A 140 13.05 7.21 19.69
C THR A 140 11.53 7.18 19.70
N THR A 141 10.93 6.64 18.65
CA THR A 141 9.49 6.47 18.58
C THR A 141 9.11 5.20 19.33
N ARG A 142 8.28 5.32 20.37
CA ARG A 142 7.62 4.18 20.99
C ARG A 142 6.25 4.01 20.35
N ILE A 143 6.02 2.86 19.70
CA ILE A 143 4.70 2.49 19.23
C ILE A 143 3.95 1.89 20.42
N ASP A 144 3.16 2.71 21.10
CA ASP A 144 2.24 2.19 22.10
C ASP A 144 1.09 1.50 21.37
N THR A 145 1.01 0.18 21.50
CA THR A 145 -0.17 -0.56 21.04
C THR A 145 -1.40 -0.10 21.83
N PHE A 146 -2.55 0.05 21.17
CA PHE A 146 -3.79 0.58 21.76
C PHE A 146 -4.20 -0.07 23.09
N GLY A 147 -3.82 -1.34 23.34
CA GLY A 147 -4.05 -2.00 24.63
C GLY A 147 -3.24 -1.43 25.80
N ARG A 148 -2.00 -0.97 25.58
CA ARG A 148 -1.14 -0.39 26.63
C ARG A 148 -1.54 1.04 27.00
N LEU A 149 -2.10 1.81 26.06
CA LEU A 149 -2.58 3.17 26.33
C LEU A 149 -3.74 3.17 27.32
N LYS A 150 -4.70 2.24 27.18
CA LYS A 150 -5.82 2.09 28.13
C LYS A 150 -5.35 1.70 29.54
N ALA A 151 -4.38 0.78 29.64
CA ALA A 151 -3.81 0.37 30.92
C ALA A 151 -3.04 1.49 31.66
N ARG A 152 -2.45 2.44 30.91
CA ARG A 152 -1.77 3.62 31.50
C ARG A 152 -2.74 4.72 31.94
N GLN A 153 -3.90 4.86 31.29
CA GLN A 153 -4.90 5.88 31.66
C GLN A 153 -5.71 5.53 32.92
N GLN A 154 -5.86 4.25 33.26
CA GLN A 154 -6.61 3.80 34.45
C GLN A 154 -5.82 3.85 35.77
N LYS A 155 -4.52 4.22 35.72
CA LYS A 155 -3.63 4.31 36.89
C LYS A 155 -3.35 5.76 37.34
N LYS A 156 -4.02 6.74 36.73
CA LYS A 156 -4.07 8.13 37.21
C LYS A 156 -5.43 8.38 37.83
#